data_AF-A0A661SW18-F1
#
_entry.id   AF-A0A661SW18-F1
#
_cell.length_a   1.000
_cell.length_b   1.000
_cell.length_c   1.000
_cell.angle_alpha   90.00
_cell.angle_beta   90.00
_cell.angle_gamma   90.00
#
_symmetry.space_group_name_H-M   'P 1'
#
loop_
_entity.id
_entity.type
_entity.pdbx_description
1 polymer ?
#
loop_
_entity_poly.entity_id
_entity_poly.type
_entity_poly.pdbx_seq_one_letter_code
_entity_poly.pdbx_strand_id
1 'polypeptide(L)' 'TVLDRLIGANAVGSKTSVLLILIGLIYGRVDMFVDIALAYAMLNFIAVLAASRYFQKRKGL' A
#
# COMPACT_ATOMS: atom_id res chain seq x y z
N THR A 1 -18.13 9.57 0.31
CA THR A 1 -17.48 10.75 -0.31
C THR A 1 -16.13 10.34 -0.91
N VAL A 2 -15.43 11.21 -1.66
CA VAL A 2 -14.13 10.88 -2.30
C VAL A 2 -13.04 10.60 -1.26
N LEU A 3 -13.12 11.25 -0.10
CA LEU A 3 -12.20 11.03 1.02
C LEU A 3 -12.35 9.61 1.60
N ASP A 4 -13.59 9.12 1.76
CA ASP A 4 -13.87 7.77 2.26
C ASP A 4 -13.30 6.68 1.34
N ARG A 5 -13.28 6.93 0.02
CA ARG A 5 -12.67 6.03 -0.97
C ARG A 5 -11.14 6.00 -0.88
N LEU A 6 -10.53 7.15 -0.60
CA LEU A 6 -9.08 7.27 -0.38
C LEU A 6 -8.62 6.60 0.93
N ILE A 7 -9.41 6.72 2.00
CA ILE A 7 -9.15 6.04 3.27
C ILE A 7 -9.31 4.52 3.10
N GLY A 8 -10.37 4.10 2.39
CA GLY A 8 -10.59 2.69 2.05
C GLY A 8 -9.44 2.08 1.25
N ALA A 9 -8.94 2.76 0.21
CA ALA A 9 -7.84 2.27 -0.62
C ALA A 9 -6.53 2.09 0.18
N ASN A 10 -6.18 3.04 1.05
CA ASN A 10 -4.98 2.95 1.88
C ASN A 10 -5.03 1.81 2.90
N ALA A 11 -6.22 1.45 3.40
CA ALA A 11 -6.40 0.34 4.34
C ALA A 11 -6.21 -1.05 3.70
N VAL A 12 -6.29 -1.15 2.36
CA VAL A 12 -6.10 -2.41 1.63
C VAL A 12 -4.61 -2.77 1.51
N GLY A 13 -3.73 -1.77 1.36
CA GLY A 13 -2.31 -1.97 1.04
C GLY A 13 -1.56 -2.94 1.97
N SER A 14 -1.76 -2.81 3.28
CA SER A 14 -1.12 -3.71 4.27
C SER A 14 -1.66 -5.15 4.21
N LYS A 15 -2.96 -5.32 3.90
CA LYS A 15 -3.57 -6.65 3.79
C LYS A 15 -3.10 -7.39 2.54
N THR A 16 -2.86 -6.66 1.44
CA THR A 16 -2.28 -7.21 0.21
C THR A 16 -0.85 -7.70 0.37
N SER A 17 0.01 -6.98 1.10
CA SER A 17 1.39 -7.45 1.35
C SER A 17 1.43 -8.76 2.16
N VAL A 18 0.56 -8.90 3.15
CA VAL A 18 0.44 -10.16 3.93
C VAL A 18 -0.02 -11.32 3.03
N LEU A 19 -0.99 -11.08 2.14
CA LEU A 19 -1.44 -12.09 1.19
C LEU A 19 -0.33 -12.55 0.24
N LEU A 20 0.49 -11.62 -0.27
CA LEU A 20 1.60 -11.93 -1.17
C LEU A 20 2.63 -12.87 -0.51
N ILE A 21 2.98 -12.62 0.75
CA ILE A 21 3.92 -13.47 1.50
C ILE A 21 3.30 -14.85 1.76
N LEU A 22 2.01 -14.91 2.12
CA LEU A 22 1.28 -16.18 2.29
C LEU A 22 1.27 -17.02 1.01
N ILE A 23 1.06 -16.38 -0.15
CA ILE A 23 1.13 -17.04 -1.45
C ILE A 23 2.56 -17.56 -1.70
N GLY A 24 3.59 -16.74 -1.46
CA GLY A 24 4.98 -17.18 -1.60
C GLY A 24 5.35 -18.38 -0.73
N LEU A 25 4.76 -18.47 0.46
CA LEU A 25 4.91 -19.61 1.37
C LEU A 25 4.26 -20.87 0.80
N ILE A 26 3.04 -20.77 0.25
CA ILE A 26 2.30 -21.91 -0.33
C ILE A 26 3.01 -22.45 -1.58
N TYR A 27 3.57 -21.58 -2.41
CA TYR A 27 4.26 -21.96 -3.66
C TYR A 27 5.75 -22.30 -3.47
N GLY A 28 6.28 -22.24 -2.25
CA GLY A 28 7.68 -22.57 -1.95
C GLY A 28 8.70 -21.66 -2.61
N ARG A 29 8.30 -20.43 -2.98
CA ARG A 29 9.14 -19.42 -3.66
C ARG A 29 9.11 -18.08 -2.93
N VAL A 30 9.29 -18.12 -1.62
CA VAL A 30 9.10 -16.96 -0.73
C VAL A 30 9.95 -15.76 -1.16
N ASP A 31 11.20 -15.97 -1.60
CA ASP A 31 12.13 -14.89 -1.96
C ASP A 31 11.54 -13.90 -2.99
N MET A 32 10.96 -14.42 -4.08
CA MET A 32 10.38 -13.58 -5.13
C MET A 32 9.14 -12.82 -4.64
N PHE A 33 8.33 -13.44 -3.77
CA PHE A 33 7.12 -12.80 -3.25
C PHE A 33 7.45 -11.76 -2.18
N VAL A 34 8.55 -11.92 -1.44
CA VAL A 34 9.06 -10.91 -0.52
C VAL A 34 9.48 -9.64 -1.27
N ASP A 35 10.19 -9.78 -2.39
CA ASP A 35 10.56 -8.64 -3.24
C ASP A 35 9.32 -7.87 -3.73
N ILE A 36 8.30 -8.60 -4.21
CA ILE A 36 7.03 -8.01 -4.67
C ILE A 36 6.29 -7.35 -3.49
N ALA A 37 6.23 -8.00 -2.33
CA ALA A 37 5.55 -7.47 -1.14
C ALA A 37 6.21 -6.18 -0.63
N LEU A 38 7.55 -6.11 -0.66
CA LEU A 38 8.31 -4.91 -0.31
C LEU A 38 8.06 -3.77 -1.30
N ALA A 39 8.12 -4.05 -2.60
CA ALA A 39 7.80 -3.05 -3.63
C ALA A 39 6.37 -2.50 -3.46
N TYR A 40 5.40 -3.38 -3.19
CA TYR A 40 4.00 -2.98 -2.98
C TYR A 40 3.82 -2.16 -1.70
N ALA A 41 4.52 -2.52 -0.62
CA ALA A 41 4.51 -1.75 0.64
C ALA A 41 5.08 -0.34 0.43
N MET A 42 6.19 -0.21 -0.30
CA MET A 42 6.79 1.08 -0.63
C MET A 42 5.87 1.93 -1.50
N LEU A 43 5.22 1.33 -2.51
CA LEU A 43 4.26 2.03 -3.36
C LEU A 43 3.08 2.58 -2.55
N ASN A 44 2.51 1.77 -1.65
CA ASN A 44 1.42 2.18 -0.78
C ASN A 44 1.84 3.33 0.16
N PHE A 45 3.06 3.27 0.70
CA PHE A 45 3.60 4.34 1.53
C PHE A 45 3.76 5.66 0.77
N ILE A 46 4.30 5.61 -0.45
CA ILE A 46 4.42 6.79 -1.33
C ILE A 46 3.04 7.35 -1.67
N ALA A 47 2.04 6.51 -1.93
CA ALA A 47 0.68 6.95 -2.22
C ALA A 47 0.06 7.71 -1.03
N VAL A 48 0.24 7.23 0.20
CA VAL A 48 -0.19 7.94 1.42
C VAL A 48 0.51 9.29 1.53
N LEU A 49 1.84 9.32 1.34
CA LEU A 49 2.63 10.56 1.39
C LEU A 49 2.19 11.57 0.33
N ALA A 50 1.98 11.12 -0.90
CA ALA A 50 1.51 11.94 -2.01
C ALA A 50 0.11 12.50 -1.72
N ALA A 51 -0.81 11.67 -1.22
CA ALA A 51 -2.14 12.11 -0.80
C ALA A 51 -2.04 13.15 0.33
N SER A 52 -1.25 12.88 1.37
CA SER A 52 -1.02 13.79 2.49
C SER A 52 -0.51 15.16 2.01
N ARG A 53 0.52 15.18 1.16
CA ARG A 53 1.08 16.40 0.55
C ARG A 53 0.05 17.13 -0.33
N TYR A 54 -0.72 16.40 -1.12
CA TYR A 54 -1.75 16.98 -1.98
C TYR A 54 -2.85 17.66 -1.17
N PHE A 55 -3.33 17.01 -0.10
CA PHE A 55 -4.32 17.60 0.80
C PHE A 55 -3.75 18.77 1.59
N GLN A 56 -2.51 18.69 2.07
CA GLN A 56 -1.83 19.78 2.78
C GLN A 56 -1.69 21.02 1.89
N LYS A 57 -1.27 20.86 0.63
CA LYS A 57 -1.13 21.95 -0.34
C LYS A 57 -2.47 22.56 -0.77
N ARG A 58 -3.55 21.78 -0.81
CA ARG A 58 -4.90 22.28 -1.15
C ARG A 58 -5.65 22.92 0.02
N LYS A 59 -5.35 22.58 1.28
CA LYS A 59 -6.09 23.09 2.43
C LYS A 59 -5.56 24.40 3.04
N GLY A 60 -4.45 24.96 2.56
CA GLY A 60 -4.00 26.31 2.92
C GLY A 60 -4.01 26.57 4.43
N LEU A 61 -3.01 26.04 5.13
CA LEU A 61 -2.39 26.79 6.23
C LEU A 61 -1.05 27.29 5.69
#